data_AF-X0VAU6-F1
#
_entry.id   AF-X0VAU6-F1
#
_cell.length_a   1.000
_cell.length_b   1.000
_cell.length_c   1.000
_cell.angle_alpha   90.00
_cell.angle_beta   90.00
_cell.angle_gamma   90.00
#
_symmetry.space_group_name_H-M   'P 1'
#
loop_
_entity.id
_entity.type
_entity.pdbx_description
1 polymer ?
#
loop_
_entity_poly.entity_id
_entity_poly.type
_entity_poly.pdbx_seq_one_letter_code
_entity_poly.pdbx_strand_id
1 'polypeptide(L)'
;MSKTYTDVEQMICLSSRLIEDNRTVFVGYGMPQIAAILAQKLYSPNICQVYEYGAIGPEVATPFKRNMMADARNSYRSFSWMSMNRMMAQAQM
;
A
#
# COMPACT_ATOMS: atom_id res chain seq x y z
N MET A 1 12.37 9.94 28.22
CA MET A 1 11.76 10.77 27.17
C MET A 1 10.38 10.22 26.86
N SER A 2 9.34 11.04 26.92
CA SER A 2 8.01 10.67 26.43
C SER A 2 8.08 10.43 24.91
N LYS A 3 7.53 9.33 24.39
CA LYS A 3 7.50 9.08 22.94
C LYS A 3 6.65 10.17 22.26
N THR A 4 7.22 10.90 21.29
CA THR A 4 6.51 11.92 20.49
C THR A 4 5.68 11.31 19.35
N TYR A 5 5.63 9.98 19.26
CA TYR A 5 4.91 9.23 18.24
C TYR A 5 4.26 7.99 18.85
N THR A 6 3.20 7.52 18.22
CA THR A 6 2.45 6.33 18.61
C THR A 6 3.16 5.06 18.18
N ASP A 7 2.87 3.93 18.84
CA ASP A 7 3.42 2.63 18.44
C ASP A 7 2.97 2.23 17.02
N VAL A 8 1.81 2.70 16.57
CA VAL A 8 1.30 2.50 15.20
C VAL A 8 2.18 3.23 14.18
N GLU A 9 2.52 4.49 14.43
CA GLU A 9 3.42 5.26 13.55
C GLU A 9 4.81 4.63 13.51
N GLN A 10 5.30 4.14 14.65
CA GLN A 10 6.56 3.41 14.72
C GLN A 10 6.50 2.14 13.84
N MET A 11 5.44 1.34 13.96
CA MET A 11 5.27 0.12 13.17
C MET A 11 5.19 0.41 11.67
N ILE A 12 4.42 1.42 11.26
CA ILE A 12 4.31 1.84 9.85
C ILE A 12 5.67 2.26 9.30
N CYS A 13 6.43 3.07 10.06
CA CYS A 13 7.75 3.54 9.65
C CYS A 13 8.81 2.44 9.57
N LEU A 14 8.69 1.39 10.37
CA LEU A 14 9.58 0.23 10.31
C LEU A 14 9.20 -0.66 9.12
N SER A 15 7.93 -0.98 8.96
CA SER A 15 7.43 -1.82 7.87
C SER A 15 7.68 -1.20 6.49
N SER A 16 7.56 0.11 6.34
CA SER A 16 7.80 0.79 5.06
C SER A 16 9.25 0.68 4.59
N ARG A 17 10.22 0.54 5.50
CA ARG A 17 11.64 0.36 5.16
C ARG A 17 11.99 -1.07 4.75
N LEU A 18 11.12 -2.04 5.03
CA LEU A 18 11.31 -3.43 4.63
C LEU A 18 10.92 -3.68 3.17
N ILE A 19 10.21 -2.74 2.55
CA ILE A 19 9.74 -2.87 1.17
C ILE A 19 10.89 -2.50 0.24
N GLU A 20 11.39 -3.47 -0.53
CA GLU A 20 12.44 -3.25 -1.53
C GLU A 20 11.92 -2.52 -2.77
N ASP A 21 12.75 -1.67 -3.35
CA ASP A 21 12.42 -0.98 -4.61
C ASP A 21 12.33 -1.95 -5.79
N ASN A 22 11.59 -1.57 -6.85
CA ASN A 22 11.35 -2.40 -8.04
C ASN A 22 10.67 -3.76 -7.76
N ARG A 23 9.90 -3.86 -6.67
CA ARG A 23 9.10 -5.05 -6.34
C ARG A 23 7.61 -4.82 -6.58
N THR A 24 6.90 -5.91 -6.87
CA THR A 24 5.44 -5.96 -6.79
C THR A 24 5.04 -6.30 -5.36
N VAL A 25 4.20 -5.47 -4.75
CA VAL A 25 3.80 -5.60 -3.35
C VAL A 25 2.31 -5.82 -3.28
N PHE A 26 1.89 -6.95 -2.70
CA PHE A 26 0.50 -7.21 -2.40
C PHE A 26 0.09 -6.43 -1.13
N VAL A 27 -0.94 -5.60 -1.23
CA VAL A 27 -1.34 -4.63 -0.21
C VAL A 27 -2.73 -4.98 0.32
N GLY A 28 -2.79 -5.23 1.64
CA GLY A 28 -4.02 -5.40 2.40
C GLY A 28 -4.49 -4.13 3.11
N TYR A 29 -5.70 -4.18 3.66
CA TYR A 29 -6.32 -3.09 4.42
C TYR A 29 -5.51 -2.65 5.67
N GLY A 30 -5.53 -1.35 5.97
CA GLY A 30 -5.09 -0.80 7.26
C GLY A 30 -3.61 -0.39 7.31
N MET A 31 -2.88 -0.81 8.35
CA MET A 31 -1.47 -0.44 8.53
C MET A 31 -0.57 -0.85 7.34
N PRO A 32 -0.73 -2.04 6.71
CA PRO A 32 0.06 -2.42 5.53
C PRO A 32 -0.11 -1.46 4.35
N GLN A 33 -1.35 -0.99 4.09
CA GLN A 33 -1.62 0.02 3.07
C GLN A 33 -0.85 1.32 3.32
N ILE A 34 -0.85 1.83 4.56
CA ILE A 34 -0.15 3.07 4.87
C ILE A 34 1.36 2.87 4.76
N ALA A 35 1.88 1.71 5.18
CA ALA A 35 3.29 1.38 5.04
C ALA A 35 3.73 1.31 3.56
N ALA A 36 2.92 0.70 2.69
CA ALA A 36 3.20 0.64 1.24
C ALA A 36 3.18 2.03 0.59
N ILE A 37 2.19 2.87 0.93
CA ILE A 37 2.13 4.26 0.44
C ILE A 37 3.35 5.05 0.93
N LEU A 38 3.73 4.90 2.21
CA LEU A 38 4.89 5.57 2.78
C LEU A 38 6.19 5.10 2.12
N ALA A 39 6.32 3.81 1.87
CA ALA A 39 7.47 3.22 1.18
C ALA A 39 7.61 3.79 -0.23
N GLN A 40 6.53 3.81 -1.02
CA GLN A 40 6.55 4.37 -2.37
C GLN A 40 6.96 5.85 -2.39
N LYS A 41 6.57 6.61 -1.36
CA LYS A 41 6.90 8.04 -1.27
C LYS A 41 8.34 8.33 -0.84
N LEU A 42 8.94 7.48 -0.01
CA LEU A 42 10.20 7.81 0.67
C LEU A 42 11.38 6.90 0.35
N TYR A 43 11.14 5.60 0.13
CA TYR A 43 12.19 4.60 0.12
C TYR A 43 12.27 3.83 -1.21
N SER A 44 11.12 3.53 -1.80
CA SER A 44 10.97 2.53 -2.87
C SER A 44 10.01 3.03 -3.95
N PRO A 45 10.38 4.08 -4.72
CA PRO A 45 9.48 4.77 -5.64
C PRO A 45 8.98 3.92 -6.81
N ASN A 46 9.69 2.86 -7.17
CA ASN A 46 9.40 2.01 -8.32
C ASN A 46 8.61 0.74 -7.94
N ILE A 47 8.03 0.67 -6.74
CA ILE A 47 7.18 -0.46 -6.37
C ILE A 47 5.86 -0.44 -7.15
N CYS A 48 5.37 -1.62 -7.50
CA CYS A 48 4.03 -1.82 -8.04
C CYS A 48 3.10 -2.32 -6.93
N GLN A 49 2.24 -1.44 -6.41
CA GLN A 49 1.23 -1.82 -5.41
C GLN A 49 0.09 -2.57 -6.07
N VAL A 50 -0.26 -3.74 -5.53
CA VAL A 50 -1.40 -4.57 -5.95
C VAL A 50 -2.35 -4.72 -4.77
N TYR A 51 -3.52 -4.12 -4.86
CA TYR A 51 -4.49 -4.13 -3.77
C TYR A 51 -5.37 -5.37 -3.80
N GLU A 52 -5.71 -5.90 -2.62
CA GLU A 52 -6.54 -7.10 -2.48
C GLU A 52 -7.92 -6.99 -3.16
N TYR A 53 -8.42 -5.74 -3.31
CA TYR A 53 -9.70 -5.46 -3.96
C TYR A 53 -9.63 -5.42 -5.49
N GLY A 54 -8.44 -5.43 -6.11
CA GLY A 54 -8.30 -5.54 -7.56
C GLY A 54 -7.47 -4.47 -8.28
N ALA A 55 -7.18 -3.33 -7.64
CA ALA A 55 -6.40 -2.27 -8.28
C ALA A 55 -4.91 -2.63 -8.38
N ILE A 56 -4.34 -2.42 -9.56
CA ILE A 56 -2.94 -2.71 -9.86
C ILE A 56 -2.21 -1.43 -10.28
N GLY A 57 -1.10 -1.15 -9.60
CA GLY A 57 -0.22 -0.01 -9.88
C GLY A 57 -0.89 1.37 -9.79
N PRO A 58 -1.70 1.68 -8.77
CA PRO A 58 -2.26 3.02 -8.63
C PRO A 58 -1.20 4.06 -8.25
N GLU A 59 -1.45 5.28 -8.70
CA GLU A 59 -0.77 6.48 -8.21
C GLU A 59 -1.60 7.03 -7.04
N VAL A 60 -1.32 6.56 -5.82
CA VAL A 60 -2.17 6.87 -4.65
C VAL A 60 -2.21 8.36 -4.36
N ALA A 61 -3.39 8.96 -4.53
CA ALA A 61 -3.61 10.38 -4.29
C ALA A 61 -3.67 10.67 -2.78
N THR A 62 -2.73 11.46 -2.27
CA THR A 62 -2.73 11.92 -0.87
C THR A 62 -3.40 13.30 -0.71
N PRO A 63 -4.14 13.54 0.39
CA PRO A 63 -4.31 12.67 1.55
C PRO A 63 -5.25 11.49 1.26
N PHE A 64 -4.85 10.28 1.69
CA PHE A 64 -5.72 9.11 1.60
C PHE A 64 -6.82 9.19 2.66
N LYS A 65 -7.98 8.59 2.38
CA LYS A 65 -9.09 8.56 3.33
C LYS A 65 -8.86 7.44 4.34
N ARG A 66 -8.74 7.79 5.62
CA ARG A 66 -8.57 6.82 6.71
C ARG A 66 -9.75 5.85 6.71
N ASN A 67 -9.47 4.57 7.01
CA ASN A 67 -10.42 3.46 7.04
C ASN A 67 -11.11 3.15 5.70
N MET A 68 -10.53 3.62 4.58
CA MET A 68 -11.06 3.33 3.26
C MET A 68 -9.93 2.85 2.35
N MET A 69 -10.05 1.59 1.91
CA MET A 69 -9.08 0.97 1.03
C MET A 69 -9.49 1.08 -0.43
N ALA A 70 -10.72 0.70 -0.78
CA ALA A 70 -11.24 0.83 -2.16
C ALA A 70 -11.84 2.22 -2.46
N ASP A 71 -11.15 3.29 -2.06
CA ASP A 71 -11.53 4.65 -2.45
C ASP A 71 -10.96 5.00 -3.83
N ALA A 72 -11.60 5.94 -4.52
CA ALA A 72 -11.14 6.44 -5.82
C ALA A 72 -9.68 6.95 -5.77
N ARG A 73 -9.25 7.50 -4.62
CA ARG A 73 -7.88 7.99 -4.39
C ARG A 73 -6.82 6.89 -4.37
N ASN A 74 -7.17 5.70 -3.88
CA ASN A 74 -6.26 4.54 -3.86
C ASN A 74 -6.30 3.76 -5.18
N SER A 75 -7.24 4.09 -6.07
CA SER A 75 -7.37 3.48 -7.39
C SER A 75 -6.99 4.43 -8.51
N TYR A 76 -6.62 5.67 -8.18
CA TYR A 76 -6.32 6.72 -9.14
C TYR A 76 -5.16 6.29 -10.05
N ARG A 77 -5.39 6.41 -11.37
CA ARG A 77 -4.41 6.05 -12.42
C ARG A 77 -3.86 4.62 -12.30
N SER A 78 -4.64 3.69 -11.76
CA SER A 78 -4.28 2.27 -11.79
C SER A 78 -4.03 1.82 -13.22
N PHE A 79 -2.98 1.03 -13.42
CA PHE A 79 -2.67 0.44 -14.72
C PHE A 79 -3.76 -0.56 -15.15
N SER A 80 -4.32 -1.31 -14.19
CA SER A 80 -5.36 -2.29 -14.46
C SER A 80 -6.23 -2.54 -13.22
N TRP A 81 -7.37 -3.20 -13.46
CA TRP A 81 -8.29 -3.66 -12.43
C TRP A 81 -8.65 -5.13 -12.68
N MET A 82 -8.69 -5.93 -11.61
CA MET A 82 -9.08 -7.34 -11.66
C MET A 82 -10.06 -7.70 -10.54
N SER A 83 -10.64 -8.91 -10.59
CA SER A 83 -11.48 -9.40 -9.49
C SER A 83 -10.63 -9.84 -8.29
N MET A 84 -11.21 -9.74 -7.09
CA MET A 84 -10.57 -10.17 -5.84
C MET A 84 -10.10 -11.63 -5.91
N ASN A 85 -10.93 -12.53 -6.44
CA ASN A 85 -10.57 -13.95 -6.57
C ASN A 85 -9.28 -14.15 -7.38
N ARG A 86 -9.07 -13.35 -8.43
CA ARG A 86 -7.84 -13.43 -9.23
C ARG A 86 -6.63 -12.86 -8.50
N MET A 87 -6.79 -11.74 -7.79
CA MET A 87 -5.71 -11.18 -6.99
C MET A 87 -5.28 -12.13 -5.88
N MET A 88 -6.24 -12.72 -5.16
CA MET A 88 -5.95 -13.67 -4.09
C MET A 88 -5.33 -14.96 -4.62
N ALA A 89 -5.80 -15.48 -5.77
CA ALA A 89 -5.17 -16.63 -6.41
C ALA A 89 -3.73 -16.34 -6.83
N GLN A 90 -3.47 -15.17 -7.41
CA GLN A 90 -2.13 -14.73 -7.81
C GLN A 90 -1.20 -14.50 -6.60
N ALA A 91 -1.73 -14.15 -5.43
CA ALA A 91 -0.92 -13.94 -4.22
C ALA A 91 -0.49 -15.27 -3.56
N GLN A 92 -1.08 -16.41 -3.94
CA GLN A 92 -0.77 -17.73 -3.37
C GLN A 92 0.38 -18.46 -4.06
N MET A 93 0.79 -17.99 -5.24
CA MET A 93 1.83 -18.57 -6.07
C MET A 93 3.18 -17.89 -5.82
#